data_AF-A0A127AZ75-F1
#
_entry.id   AF-A0A127AZ75-F1
#
_cell.length_a   1.000
_cell.length_b   1.000
_cell.length_c   1.000
_cell.angle_alpha   90.00
_cell.angle_beta   90.00
_cell.angle_gamma   90.00
#
_symmetry.space_group_name_H-M   'P 1'
#
loop_
_entity.id
_entity.type
_entity.pdbx_description
1 polymer ?
#
loop_
_entity_poly.entity_id
_entity_poly.type
_entity_poly.pdbx_seq_one_letter_code
_entity_poly.pdbx_strand_id
1 'polypeptide(L)'
;MAQGQDMIETRLGYNYLDKFEFSDEWQYLTTDMYLLNAGQFTKVINELEQGTTKARKRDYINLESLFISAQLKNAKLFGQQPIVYPLFNFAIDNSKKEYTTHISDHLDAIRIIDKLPLAADERNIDAVVEAKLFTSDSREVFFNIIANQLTNIGSLATPQTAMLSLVGEFGNLIRNSAKRQEYKFSSTIRLYEGQNFDTRLHSVRVYVFVPSFAKVPALRTARLTELLSNSPQGFEKQKLEAAMNFKDYPVLVVANYKSLYKMDALTGSEISSETIERRRVRIEQAYSAGLVNDDAYKQEKFFVEYLRNFADLKQNLNSYRLNYKNNSPEANAKTLFAVIQDYKRLKTLARQRDNEFARNSTYQRIFKGEYQSILASADGYMETDHNLKNGKELVNTLVELDQEQSKPFTVAQREFYLNKLYSVEMPSPEFLATTLEGEAFTRQVNRLESAQYNDLFAKEVSRLREATPTEETLTQRNALLEKSTTTKCRTCREDVKQSVRVFNQRLEEQQLEKERARRLDLGLQVERKVISWLKQDACMENAFKTQFPTDTLPAHIQKLREKKEELKREIAELEGIQKTPPTDEKSDLLKEHNQRLAGRLKLLEQGYADICTAEKSLCGCE
;
A
#
# COMPACT_ATOMS: atom_id res chain seq x y z
N MET A 1 10.16 53.57 55.31
CA MET A 1 10.91 52.32 55.06
C MET A 1 9.95 51.16 55.30
N ALA A 2 9.51 50.49 54.25
CA ALA A 2 8.62 49.33 54.36
C ALA A 2 9.42 48.17 54.97
N GLN A 3 9.00 47.70 56.15
CA GLN A 3 9.55 46.48 56.75
C GLN A 3 9.11 45.29 55.89
N GLY A 4 10.06 44.61 55.24
CA GLY A 4 9.78 43.33 54.60
C GLY A 4 9.27 42.33 55.64
N GLN A 5 8.12 41.72 55.38
CA GLN A 5 7.64 40.58 56.16
C GLN A 5 8.60 39.40 55.93
N ASP A 6 9.15 38.85 57.00
CA ASP A 6 9.91 37.60 56.92
C ASP A 6 8.94 36.48 56.51
N MET A 7 9.23 35.82 55.39
CA MET A 7 8.39 34.79 54.78
C MET A 7 9.19 33.54 54.38
N ILE A 8 8.49 32.45 54.09
CA ILE A 8 9.10 31.29 53.42
C ILE A 8 9.33 31.68 51.96
N GLU A 9 10.57 31.62 51.51
CA GLU A 9 10.93 31.80 50.11
C GLU A 9 11.13 30.46 49.42
N THR A 10 10.58 30.35 48.22
CA THR A 10 10.86 29.25 47.29
C THR A 10 12.04 29.65 46.41
N ARG A 11 13.21 29.00 46.58
CA ARG A 11 14.42 29.32 45.80
C ARG A 11 14.82 28.17 44.90
N LEU A 12 15.18 28.47 43.65
CA LEU A 12 15.68 27.47 42.70
C LEU A 12 17.09 27.02 43.12
N GLY A 13 17.22 25.76 43.53
CA GLY A 13 18.50 25.17 43.94
C GLY A 13 19.21 24.40 42.81
N TYR A 14 18.44 23.85 41.86
CA TYR A 14 19.00 23.11 40.72
C TYR A 14 18.04 23.12 39.52
N ASN A 15 18.60 23.15 38.32
CA ASN A 15 17.88 23.09 37.06
C ASN A 15 18.59 22.14 36.10
N TYR A 16 17.85 21.17 35.56
CA TYR A 16 18.28 20.20 34.57
C TYR A 16 17.43 20.34 33.31
N LEU A 17 18.08 20.33 32.16
CA LEU A 17 17.45 20.24 30.86
C LEU A 17 18.03 19.01 30.15
N ASP A 18 17.16 18.11 29.69
CA ASP A 18 17.58 16.91 29.00
C ASP A 18 18.24 17.26 27.66
N LYS A 19 19.26 16.49 27.26
CA LYS A 19 20.01 16.74 26.02
C LYS A 19 19.26 16.25 24.78
N PHE A 20 18.15 15.55 24.93
CA PHE A 20 17.36 15.06 23.81
C PHE A 20 16.79 16.21 22.97
N GLU A 21 16.98 16.13 21.66
CA GLU A 21 16.42 17.10 20.71
C GLU A 21 14.96 16.78 20.43
N PHE A 22 14.07 17.51 21.13
CA PHE A 22 12.64 17.43 20.90
C PHE A 22 12.27 18.11 19.59
N SER A 23 11.75 17.31 18.67
CA SER A 23 11.14 17.76 17.41
C SER A 23 9.69 18.20 17.62
N ASP A 24 9.11 18.80 16.58
CA ASP A 24 7.81 19.46 16.65
C ASP A 24 6.66 18.53 17.00
N GLU A 25 6.78 17.21 16.83
CA GLU A 25 5.73 16.24 17.18
C GLU A 25 5.65 15.90 18.69
N TRP A 26 6.62 16.33 19.51
CA TRP A 26 6.60 16.16 20.98
C TRP A 26 5.79 17.27 21.66
N GLN A 27 4.48 17.23 21.44
CA GLN A 27 3.59 18.37 21.68
C GLN A 27 2.78 18.29 22.96
N TYR A 28 2.99 17.29 23.80
CA TYR A 28 2.17 17.13 24.99
C TYR A 28 3.04 17.27 26.23
N LEU A 29 2.53 17.93 27.27
CA LEU A 29 3.24 18.14 28.52
C LEU A 29 2.59 17.36 29.66
N THR A 30 3.41 16.59 30.37
CA THR A 30 3.06 16.02 31.67
C THR A 30 3.97 16.62 32.73
N THR A 31 3.41 17.03 33.87
CA THR A 31 4.18 17.62 34.97
C THR A 31 3.92 16.86 36.27
N ASP A 32 4.98 16.26 36.80
CA ASP A 32 4.99 15.55 38.08
C ASP A 32 5.75 16.37 39.12
N MET A 33 5.22 16.42 40.34
CA MET A 33 5.79 17.17 41.46
C MET A 33 6.06 16.25 42.65
N TYR A 34 7.26 16.30 43.21
CA TYR A 34 7.70 15.47 44.33
C TYR A 34 8.09 16.35 45.50
N LEU A 35 7.38 16.24 46.63
CA LEU A 35 7.75 16.91 47.87
C LEU A 35 8.63 16.00 48.72
N LEU A 36 9.88 16.43 48.93
CA LEU A 36 10.90 15.72 49.70
C LEU A 36 11.17 16.46 51.01
N ASN A 37 11.55 15.71 52.06
CA ASN A 37 11.86 16.25 53.38
C ASN A 37 10.77 17.15 53.98
N ALA A 38 9.50 16.85 53.71
CA ALA A 38 8.38 17.66 54.18
C ALA A 38 8.44 17.91 55.71
N GLY A 39 8.87 16.91 56.51
CA GLY A 39 9.10 17.05 57.95
C GLY A 39 9.98 18.23 58.38
N GLN A 40 10.85 18.73 57.50
CA GLN A 40 11.71 19.89 57.78
C GLN A 40 10.97 21.23 57.73
N PHE A 41 9.68 21.28 57.36
CA PHE A 41 8.88 22.51 57.47
C PHE A 41 8.75 22.97 58.92
N THR A 42 8.73 22.04 59.88
CA THR A 42 8.82 22.35 61.32
C THR A 42 10.06 23.20 61.62
N LYS A 43 11.22 22.84 61.07
CA LYS A 43 12.46 23.62 61.23
C LYS A 43 12.35 25.00 60.58
N VAL A 44 11.85 25.08 59.33
CA VAL A 44 11.70 26.36 58.61
C VAL A 44 10.80 27.34 59.37
N ILE A 45 9.69 26.86 59.91
CA ILE A 45 8.71 27.69 60.64
C ILE A 45 9.32 28.19 61.95
N ASN A 46 9.99 27.32 62.72
CA ASN A 46 10.63 27.72 63.96
C ASN A 46 11.83 28.67 63.72
N GLU A 47 12.60 28.50 62.63
CA GLU A 47 13.64 29.46 62.25
C GLU A 47 13.04 30.84 61.94
N LEU A 48 11.91 30.89 61.23
CA LEU A 48 11.18 32.15 60.94
C LEU A 48 10.66 32.84 62.20
N GLU A 49 10.21 32.09 63.21
CA GLU A 49 9.77 32.65 64.51
C GLU A 49 10.94 33.24 65.31
N GLN A 50 12.09 32.57 65.31
CA GLN A 50 13.25 32.96 66.11
C GLN A 50 14.05 34.12 65.49
N GLY A 51 14.04 34.25 64.16
CA GLY A 51 14.75 35.28 63.40
C GLY A 51 16.29 35.19 63.46
N THR A 52 16.99 36.06 62.73
CA THR A 52 18.46 36.09 62.64
C THR A 52 19.17 36.61 63.90
N THR A 53 18.43 37.20 64.84
CA THR A 53 18.96 37.76 66.09
C THR A 53 18.00 37.44 67.23
N LYS A 54 18.51 36.92 68.35
CA LYS A 54 17.75 36.55 69.58
C LYS A 54 16.82 37.65 70.14
N ALA A 55 16.90 38.88 69.64
CA ALA A 55 16.13 40.04 70.08
C ALA A 55 14.81 40.28 69.32
N ARG A 56 14.44 39.45 68.33
CA ARG A 56 13.17 39.57 67.61
C ARG A 56 12.33 38.30 67.73
N LYS A 57 11.86 37.99 68.95
CA LYS A 57 10.65 37.18 69.07
C LYS A 57 9.50 38.01 68.51
N ARG A 58 9.07 37.68 67.29
CA ARG A 58 7.86 38.26 66.72
C ARG A 58 6.70 37.38 67.14
N ASP A 59 5.69 38.03 67.68
CA ASP A 59 4.37 37.48 67.94
C ASP A 59 3.68 37.16 66.60
N TYR A 60 4.10 36.09 65.90
CA TYR A 60 3.27 35.43 64.90
C TYR A 60 2.16 34.67 65.65
N ILE A 61 1.21 35.45 66.17
CA ILE A 61 0.14 34.93 67.01
C ILE A 61 -0.70 34.00 66.14
N ASN A 62 -0.61 32.71 66.47
CA ASN A 62 -1.43 31.60 66.00
C ASN A 62 -1.33 31.27 64.50
N LEU A 63 -0.17 30.76 64.07
CA LEU A 63 -0.06 30.01 62.81
C LEU A 63 -1.00 28.80 62.84
N GLU A 64 -1.87 28.68 61.83
CA GLU A 64 -2.84 27.58 61.69
C GLU A 64 -2.44 26.60 60.59
N SER A 65 -1.91 27.10 59.46
CA SER A 65 -1.54 26.21 58.35
C SER A 65 -0.39 26.72 57.47
N LEU A 66 0.25 25.77 56.80
CA LEU A 66 1.22 26.00 55.75
C LEU A 66 0.62 25.54 54.41
N PHE A 67 0.36 26.49 53.52
CA PHE A 67 -0.21 26.25 52.21
C PHE A 67 0.88 26.30 51.13
N ILE A 68 0.93 25.28 50.28
CA ILE A 68 1.81 25.23 49.11
C ILE A 68 0.92 25.20 47.87
N SER A 69 1.20 26.09 46.94
CA SER A 69 0.49 26.18 45.66
C SER A 69 1.45 26.26 44.49
N ALA A 70 0.98 25.82 43.33
CA ALA A 70 1.67 26.02 42.06
C ALA A 70 0.80 26.80 41.09
N GLN A 71 1.37 27.78 40.42
CA GLN A 71 0.74 28.52 39.35
C GLN A 71 1.42 28.17 38.03
N LEU A 72 0.64 27.72 37.06
CA LEU A 72 1.15 27.49 35.71
C LEU A 72 1.17 28.79 34.92
N LYS A 73 2.33 29.12 34.35
CA LYS A 73 2.47 30.21 33.38
C LYS A 73 2.33 29.65 31.96
N ASN A 74 1.71 30.45 31.08
CA ASN A 74 1.54 30.13 29.66
C ASN A 74 0.74 28.83 29.41
N ALA A 75 -0.34 28.61 30.17
CA ALA A 75 -1.28 27.52 29.93
C ALA A 75 -2.61 28.09 29.43
N LYS A 76 -2.62 28.66 28.21
CA LYS A 76 -3.79 29.35 27.62
C LYS A 76 -5.02 28.45 27.41
N LEU A 77 -4.84 27.12 27.45
CA LEU A 77 -5.91 26.13 27.32
C LEU A 77 -7.04 26.28 28.33
N PHE A 78 -6.81 27.01 29.42
CA PHE A 78 -7.80 27.21 30.47
C PHE A 78 -8.28 28.66 30.63
N GLY A 79 -8.03 29.51 29.63
CA GLY A 79 -8.39 30.93 29.62
C GLY A 79 -7.19 31.86 29.78
N GLN A 80 -7.45 33.17 29.84
CA GLN A 80 -6.40 34.19 29.98
C GLN A 80 -5.88 34.35 31.41
N GLN A 81 -6.62 33.86 32.40
CA GLN A 81 -6.23 33.96 33.81
C GLN A 81 -5.37 32.76 34.23
N PRO A 82 -4.34 32.99 35.07
CA PRO A 82 -3.50 31.91 35.54
C PRO A 82 -4.24 31.02 36.55
N ILE A 83 -4.00 29.72 36.42
CA ILE A 83 -4.57 28.71 37.31
C ILE A 83 -3.63 28.42 38.46
N VAL A 84 -4.19 28.43 39.66
CA VAL A 84 -3.50 28.09 40.91
C VAL A 84 -3.93 26.71 41.36
N TYR A 85 -2.98 25.80 41.48
CA TYR A 85 -3.16 24.45 41.98
C TYR A 85 -2.83 24.44 43.47
N PRO A 86 -3.80 24.13 44.36
CA PRO A 86 -3.52 23.95 45.77
C PRO A 86 -2.81 22.61 45.95
N LEU A 87 -1.49 22.57 46.11
CA LEU A 87 -0.73 21.31 46.16
C LEU A 87 -0.84 20.63 47.53
N PHE A 88 -0.61 21.41 48.58
CA PHE A 88 -0.60 20.94 49.97
C PHE A 88 -1.16 22.00 50.91
N ASN A 89 -1.80 21.57 51.99
CA ASN A 89 -2.09 22.41 53.15
C ASN A 89 -1.84 21.61 54.42
N PHE A 90 -0.75 21.92 55.12
CA PHE A 90 -0.37 21.24 56.36
C PHE A 90 -0.94 21.99 57.56
N ALA A 91 -1.57 21.27 58.48
CA ALA A 91 -1.97 21.83 59.75
C ALA A 91 -0.74 22.07 60.64
N ILE A 92 -0.69 23.23 61.29
CA ILE A 92 0.36 23.59 62.24
C ILE A 92 -0.22 23.47 63.66
N ASP A 93 0.47 22.73 64.52
CA ASP A 93 0.20 22.66 65.94
C ASP A 93 1.25 23.47 66.72
N ASN A 94 0.80 24.17 67.75
CA ASN A 94 1.60 25.00 68.65
C ASN A 94 1.40 24.60 70.12
N SER A 95 0.91 23.38 70.38
CA SER A 95 0.61 22.85 71.72
C SER A 95 1.86 22.63 72.59
N LYS A 96 2.99 22.34 71.96
CA LYS A 96 4.33 22.29 72.57
C LYS A 96 4.99 23.63 72.23
N LYS A 97 5.95 24.11 73.04
CA LYS A 97 6.59 25.45 72.92
C LYS A 97 7.30 25.76 71.57
N GLU A 98 7.12 24.91 70.56
CA GLU A 98 7.64 24.99 69.21
C GLU A 98 6.51 24.60 68.23
N TYR A 99 6.47 25.23 67.07
CA TYR A 99 5.52 24.86 66.03
C TYR A 99 5.88 23.50 65.45
N THR A 100 4.89 22.65 65.22
CA THR A 100 5.06 21.36 64.55
C THR A 100 4.07 21.22 63.41
N THR A 101 4.52 20.69 62.28
CA THR A 101 3.70 20.45 61.09
C THR A 101 3.22 19.00 61.07
N HIS A 102 1.90 18.78 60.99
CA HIS A 102 1.35 17.44 60.77
C HIS A 102 1.49 17.06 59.31
N ILE A 103 2.36 16.08 59.03
CA ILE A 103 2.70 15.63 57.68
C ILE A 103 2.56 14.11 57.65
N SER A 104 1.83 13.60 56.67
CA SER A 104 1.77 12.16 56.39
C SER A 104 3.03 11.69 55.66
N ASP A 105 3.59 10.54 56.06
CA ASP A 105 4.86 10.03 55.51
C ASP A 105 4.73 9.42 54.09
N HIS A 106 3.51 9.32 53.54
CA HIS A 106 3.22 8.66 52.25
C HIS A 106 2.93 9.66 51.11
N LEU A 107 3.72 10.74 51.02
CA LEU A 107 3.58 11.71 49.94
C LEU A 107 4.35 11.26 48.68
N ASP A 108 3.70 10.48 47.80
CA ASP A 108 4.20 10.21 46.44
C ASP A 108 4.13 11.45 45.51
N ALA A 109 4.40 11.24 44.22
CA ALA A 109 4.30 12.28 43.20
C ALA A 109 2.87 12.82 43.05
N ILE A 110 2.74 14.13 42.89
CA ILE A 110 1.51 14.80 42.45
C ILE A 110 1.66 15.09 40.96
N ARG A 111 0.83 14.44 40.13
CA ARG A 111 0.69 14.82 38.72
C ARG A 111 -0.37 15.90 38.59
N ILE A 112 0.06 17.13 38.34
CA ILE A 112 -0.85 18.28 38.19
C ILE A 112 -1.45 18.36 36.78
N ILE A 113 -0.70 17.91 35.78
CA ILE A 113 -1.07 17.91 34.37
C ILE A 113 -0.63 16.58 33.75
N ASP A 114 -1.53 15.93 33.02
CA ASP A 114 -1.20 14.78 32.18
C ASP A 114 -1.52 15.05 30.71
N LYS A 115 -0.47 15.06 29.88
CA LYS A 115 -0.49 15.15 28.42
C LYS A 115 -1.14 16.43 27.86
N LEU A 116 -1.01 17.58 28.49
CA LEU A 116 -1.57 18.84 27.97
C LEU A 116 -0.96 19.22 26.61
N PRO A 117 -1.76 19.45 25.56
CA PRO A 117 -1.24 19.88 24.27
C PRO A 117 -0.56 21.26 24.41
N LEU A 118 0.63 21.38 23.85
CA LEU A 118 1.42 22.60 23.84
C LEU A 118 1.10 23.34 22.55
N ALA A 119 0.74 24.61 22.65
CA ALA A 119 0.66 25.47 21.48
C ALA A 119 2.07 25.66 20.87
N ALA A 120 2.16 25.88 19.56
CA ALA A 120 3.45 25.98 18.86
C ALA A 120 4.36 27.11 19.39
N ASP A 121 3.76 28.14 20.01
CA ASP A 121 4.41 29.27 20.70
C ASP A 121 4.73 28.99 22.18
N GLU A 122 4.08 28.01 22.80
CA GLU A 122 4.21 27.67 24.22
C GLU A 122 5.20 26.52 24.44
N ARG A 123 6.44 26.72 24.00
CA ARG A 123 7.50 25.70 24.12
C ARG A 123 7.94 25.44 25.57
N ASN A 124 7.56 26.32 26.50
CA ASN A 124 7.88 26.24 27.92
C ASN A 124 6.65 26.60 28.77
N ILE A 125 6.12 25.62 29.50
CA ILE A 125 5.20 25.85 30.62
C ILE A 125 6.03 25.77 31.90
N ASP A 126 6.03 26.88 32.63
CA ASP A 126 6.73 27.00 33.89
C ASP A 126 5.72 27.01 35.03
N ALA A 127 5.96 26.18 36.04
CA ALA A 127 5.25 26.26 37.31
C ALA A 127 6.00 27.20 38.25
N VAL A 128 5.31 28.25 38.72
CA VAL A 128 5.75 29.06 39.86
C VAL A 128 5.18 28.44 41.12
N VAL A 129 6.04 28.13 42.09
CA VAL A 129 5.65 27.46 43.32
C VAL A 129 5.79 28.42 44.49
N GLU A 130 4.72 28.58 45.25
CA GLU A 130 4.68 29.47 46.41
C GLU A 130 4.24 28.69 47.66
N ALA A 131 4.98 28.91 48.75
CA ALA A 131 4.59 28.46 50.09
C ALA A 131 4.20 29.68 50.94
N LYS A 132 3.02 29.63 51.57
CA LYS A 132 2.48 30.71 52.39
C LYS A 132 2.05 30.17 53.76
N LEU A 133 2.40 30.90 54.80
CA LEU A 133 1.93 30.64 56.15
C LEU A 133 0.64 31.42 56.41
N PHE A 134 -0.36 30.75 56.97
CA PHE A 134 -1.62 31.36 57.35
C PHE A 134 -1.77 31.33 58.87
N THR A 135 -2.04 32.51 59.45
CA THR A 135 -2.50 32.70 60.83
C THR A 135 -4.03 32.66 60.91
N SER A 136 -4.56 32.54 62.13
CA SER A 136 -6.01 32.63 62.41
C SER A 136 -6.67 33.87 61.78
N ASP A 137 -5.94 34.98 61.75
CA ASP A 137 -6.45 36.29 61.30
C ASP A 137 -6.33 36.46 59.77
N SER A 138 -5.56 35.60 59.10
CA SER A 138 -5.34 35.63 57.64
C SER A 138 -6.26 34.67 56.88
N ARG A 139 -7.25 34.09 57.55
CA ARG A 139 -8.20 33.12 56.97
C ARG A 139 -8.99 33.69 55.80
N GLU A 140 -9.30 34.98 55.81
CA GLU A 140 -9.94 35.69 54.70
C GLU A 140 -9.06 35.68 53.43
N VAL A 141 -7.75 35.86 53.58
CA VAL A 141 -6.79 35.84 52.45
C VAL A 141 -6.75 34.44 51.83
N PHE A 142 -6.76 33.39 52.64
CA PHE A 142 -6.83 32.01 52.17
C PHE A 142 -8.11 31.74 51.36
N PHE A 143 -9.28 32.14 51.88
CA PHE A 143 -10.55 31.96 51.17
C PHE A 143 -10.68 32.86 49.93
N ASN A 144 -10.09 34.04 49.93
CA ASN A 144 -10.06 34.93 48.76
C ASN A 144 -9.29 34.29 47.59
N ILE A 145 -8.20 33.58 47.85
CA ILE A 145 -7.48 32.83 46.80
C ILE A 145 -8.39 31.78 46.17
N ILE A 146 -9.13 31.03 47.00
CA ILE A 146 -10.05 29.99 46.53
C ILE A 146 -11.23 30.60 45.76
N ALA A 147 -11.85 31.63 46.32
CA ALA A 147 -12.99 32.32 45.72
C ALA A 147 -12.64 32.89 44.34
N ASN A 148 -11.48 33.57 44.22
CA ASN A 148 -11.02 34.09 42.94
C ASN A 148 -10.87 32.98 41.89
N GLN A 149 -10.30 31.82 42.25
CA GLN A 149 -10.16 30.70 41.31
C GLN A 149 -11.51 30.10 40.92
N LEU A 150 -12.45 29.95 41.86
CA LEU A 150 -13.80 29.45 41.58
C LEU A 150 -14.60 30.41 40.68
N THR A 151 -14.52 31.72 40.93
CA THR A 151 -15.15 32.75 40.10
C THR A 151 -14.55 32.76 38.69
N ASN A 152 -13.23 32.63 38.57
CA ASN A 152 -12.55 32.54 37.29
C ASN A 152 -13.02 31.33 36.48
N ILE A 153 -13.06 30.14 37.09
CA ILE A 153 -13.57 28.92 36.43
C ILE A 153 -15.04 29.08 36.05
N GLY A 154 -15.86 29.65 36.93
CA GLY A 154 -17.29 29.88 36.70
C GLY A 154 -17.59 30.90 35.59
N SER A 155 -16.64 31.77 35.25
CA SER A 155 -16.79 32.75 34.16
C SER A 155 -16.57 32.17 32.76
N LEU A 156 -16.08 30.93 32.66
CA LEU A 156 -15.87 30.25 31.38
C LEU A 156 -17.21 29.78 30.80
N ALA A 157 -17.48 30.10 29.53
CA ALA A 157 -18.72 29.70 28.85
C ALA A 157 -18.89 28.17 28.73
N THR A 158 -17.77 27.43 28.64
CA THR A 158 -17.74 25.96 28.56
C THR A 158 -16.53 25.42 29.35
N PRO A 159 -16.65 25.21 30.67
CA PRO A 159 -15.55 24.70 31.48
C PRO A 159 -15.23 23.24 31.09
N GLN A 160 -13.95 22.96 30.80
CA GLN A 160 -13.48 21.60 30.54
C GLN A 160 -13.60 20.73 31.81
N THR A 161 -13.76 19.41 31.65
CA THR A 161 -13.82 18.44 32.78
C THR A 161 -12.65 18.61 33.76
N ALA A 162 -11.46 18.90 33.25
CA ALA A 162 -10.26 19.21 34.03
C ALA A 162 -10.45 20.39 35.02
N MET A 163 -11.13 21.45 34.59
CA MET A 163 -11.43 22.61 35.44
C MET A 163 -12.42 22.25 36.54
N LEU A 164 -13.41 21.39 36.23
CA LEU A 164 -14.38 20.91 37.22
C LEU A 164 -13.71 20.03 38.29
N SER A 165 -12.71 19.21 37.92
CA SER A 165 -11.89 18.48 38.88
C SER A 165 -11.17 19.42 39.84
N LEU A 166 -10.64 20.55 39.33
CA LEU A 166 -9.99 21.57 40.16
C LEU A 166 -10.98 22.24 41.14
N VAL A 167 -12.23 22.48 40.73
CA VAL A 167 -13.30 22.93 41.65
C VAL A 167 -13.52 21.93 42.79
N GLY A 168 -13.53 20.64 42.48
CA GLY A 168 -13.61 19.57 43.48
C GLY A 168 -12.43 19.59 44.46
N GLU A 169 -11.22 19.83 43.97
CA GLU A 169 -10.02 19.95 44.80
C GLU A 169 -10.05 21.16 45.74
N PHE A 170 -10.53 22.31 45.27
CA PHE A 170 -10.79 23.46 46.15
C PHE A 170 -11.84 23.16 47.22
N GLY A 171 -12.90 22.41 46.88
CA GLY A 171 -13.88 21.93 47.86
C GLY A 171 -13.26 21.02 48.92
N ASN A 172 -12.40 20.08 48.51
CA ASN A 172 -11.65 19.20 49.42
C ASN A 172 -10.70 19.99 50.32
N LEU A 173 -10.00 21.00 49.78
CA LEU A 173 -9.14 21.90 50.54
C LEU A 173 -9.92 22.64 51.64
N ILE A 174 -11.08 23.22 51.30
CA ILE A 174 -11.95 23.91 52.28
C ILE A 174 -12.37 22.93 53.38
N ARG A 175 -12.83 21.73 53.00
CA ARG A 175 -13.31 20.71 53.93
C ARG A 175 -12.21 20.26 54.91
N ASN A 176 -11.00 20.01 54.42
CA ASN A 176 -9.88 19.56 55.26
C ASN A 176 -9.34 20.69 56.14
N SER A 177 -9.27 21.92 55.60
CA SER A 177 -8.92 23.12 56.37
C SER A 177 -9.90 23.35 57.53
N ALA A 178 -11.21 23.23 57.29
CA ALA A 178 -12.23 23.35 58.34
C ALA A 178 -12.09 22.30 59.46
N LYS A 179 -11.55 21.12 59.14
CA LYS A 179 -11.27 20.04 60.09
C LYS A 179 -9.88 20.09 60.71
N ARG A 180 -9.03 21.08 60.35
CA ARG A 180 -7.60 21.15 60.71
C ARG A 180 -6.83 19.87 60.35
N GLN A 181 -7.19 19.27 59.21
CA GLN A 181 -6.52 18.10 58.66
C GLN A 181 -5.61 18.49 57.51
N GLU A 182 -4.58 17.67 57.27
CA GLU A 182 -3.74 17.78 56.09
C GLU A 182 -4.59 17.66 54.82
N TYR A 183 -4.29 18.51 53.84
CA TYR A 183 -4.79 18.37 52.48
C TYR A 183 -3.62 18.13 51.52
N LYS A 184 -3.85 17.20 50.61
CA LYS A 184 -2.97 16.83 49.50
C LYS A 184 -3.80 16.84 48.23
N PHE A 185 -3.29 17.51 47.20
CA PHE A 185 -3.89 17.46 45.88
C PHE A 185 -3.89 16.04 45.32
N SER A 186 -5.06 15.58 44.87
CA SER A 186 -5.25 14.20 44.40
C SER A 186 -5.75 14.09 42.96
N SER A 187 -6.32 15.15 42.41
CA SER A 187 -6.94 15.13 41.08
C SER A 187 -5.94 15.47 39.99
N THR A 188 -5.41 14.46 39.31
CA THR A 188 -4.68 14.71 38.07
C THR A 188 -5.62 15.26 37.00
N ILE A 189 -5.25 16.38 36.37
CA ILE A 189 -5.87 16.80 35.12
C ILE A 189 -5.45 15.82 34.04
N ARG A 190 -6.31 14.83 33.78
CA ARG A 190 -6.15 13.88 32.67
C ARG A 190 -6.98 14.36 31.50
N LEU A 191 -6.31 14.82 30.46
CA LEU A 191 -6.97 15.22 29.22
C LEU A 191 -7.14 14.05 28.25
N TYR A 192 -6.41 12.93 28.48
CA TYR A 192 -6.35 11.78 27.60
C TYR A 192 -6.53 10.48 28.38
N GLU A 193 -7.77 10.04 28.53
CA GLU A 193 -8.04 8.65 28.92
C GLU A 193 -8.02 7.75 27.67
N GLY A 194 -7.25 6.65 27.73
CA GLY A 194 -7.25 5.62 26.68
C GLY A 194 -6.40 5.90 25.43
N GLN A 195 -5.60 6.97 25.38
CA GLN A 195 -4.65 7.21 24.28
C GLN A 195 -3.20 6.91 24.69
N ASN A 196 -2.47 6.24 23.80
CA ASN A 196 -1.07 5.86 23.97
C ASN A 196 -0.16 7.04 23.62
N PHE A 197 0.83 7.30 24.49
CA PHE A 197 1.85 8.32 24.24
C PHE A 197 3.20 7.78 24.65
N ASP A 198 4.23 8.08 23.86
CA ASP A 198 5.60 7.87 24.28
C ASP A 198 6.03 9.12 25.07
N THR A 199 6.36 8.94 26.34
CA THR A 199 6.78 10.03 27.25
C THR A 199 8.29 10.13 27.30
N ARG A 200 8.84 11.33 27.52
CA ARG A 200 10.26 11.53 27.78
C ARG A 200 10.51 12.75 28.65
N LEU A 201 11.42 12.61 29.60
CA LEU A 201 11.85 13.68 30.50
C LEU A 201 12.44 14.83 29.69
N HIS A 202 11.90 16.04 29.90
CA HIS A 202 12.36 17.27 29.25
C HIS A 202 13.21 18.11 30.20
N SER A 203 12.71 18.38 31.41
CA SER A 203 13.40 19.23 32.37
C SER A 203 13.03 18.90 33.80
N VAL A 204 13.97 19.16 34.73
CA VAL A 204 13.72 19.05 36.17
C VAL A 204 14.18 20.31 36.88
N ARG A 205 13.30 20.90 37.68
CA ARG A 205 13.62 22.03 38.56
C ARG A 205 13.46 21.63 40.01
N VAL A 206 14.44 21.97 40.83
CA VAL A 206 14.46 21.66 42.26
C VAL A 206 14.38 22.96 43.04
N TYR A 207 13.30 23.13 43.78
CA TYR A 207 13.03 24.29 44.60
C TYR A 207 13.22 23.95 46.07
N VAL A 208 13.99 24.75 46.79
CA VAL A 208 14.21 24.61 48.23
C VAL A 208 13.37 25.67 48.94
N PHE A 209 12.64 25.25 49.98
CA PHE A 209 11.89 26.17 50.83
C PHE A 209 12.74 26.57 52.03
N VAL A 210 13.06 27.86 52.14
CA VAL A 210 13.91 28.40 53.20
C VAL A 210 13.29 29.66 53.80
N PRO A 211 13.64 30.03 55.03
CA PRO A 211 13.37 31.38 55.52
C PRO A 211 13.99 32.44 54.60
N SER A 212 13.28 33.54 54.36
CA SER A 212 13.75 34.66 53.53
C SER A 212 15.16 35.16 53.85
N PHE A 213 15.60 35.08 55.11
CA PHE A 213 16.94 35.48 55.53
C PHE A 213 18.00 34.36 55.48
N ALA A 214 17.61 33.10 55.32
CA ALA A 214 18.55 31.96 55.35
C ALA A 214 19.32 31.85 54.03
N LYS A 215 20.58 31.41 54.07
CA LYS A 215 21.33 31.05 52.85
C LYS A 215 20.94 29.63 52.43
N VAL A 216 20.68 29.43 51.14
CA VAL A 216 20.36 28.09 50.62
C VAL A 216 21.63 27.22 50.66
N PRO A 217 21.62 26.07 51.35
CA PRO A 217 22.76 25.16 51.31
C PRO A 217 22.93 24.57 49.91
N ALA A 218 24.17 24.34 49.49
CA ALA A 218 24.46 23.82 48.16
C ALA A 218 23.93 22.39 47.99
N LEU A 219 23.10 22.17 46.97
CA LEU A 219 22.65 20.83 46.58
C LEU A 219 23.81 20.07 45.94
N ARG A 220 23.98 18.79 46.32
CA ARG A 220 24.93 17.89 45.63
C ARG A 220 24.25 17.34 44.37
N THR A 221 24.64 17.85 43.21
CA THR A 221 23.91 17.63 41.96
C THR A 221 24.46 16.50 41.08
N ALA A 222 25.67 15.99 41.34
CA ALA A 222 26.31 15.00 40.46
C ALA A 222 25.49 13.70 40.31
N ARG A 223 25.12 13.06 41.43
CA ARG A 223 24.29 11.84 41.43
C ARG A 223 22.88 12.08 40.91
N LEU A 224 22.32 13.26 41.21
CA LEU A 224 21.02 13.66 40.68
C LEU A 224 21.08 13.78 39.14
N THR A 225 22.12 14.43 38.60
CA THR A 225 22.30 14.57 37.15
C THR A 225 22.40 13.20 36.47
N GLU A 226 23.17 12.28 37.06
CA GLU A 226 23.32 10.90 36.58
C GLU A 226 22.00 10.12 36.58
N LEU A 227 21.21 10.22 37.67
CA LEU A 227 19.89 9.60 37.74
C LEU A 227 18.97 10.13 36.63
N LEU A 228 18.94 11.45 36.44
CA LEU A 228 18.07 12.11 35.48
C LEU A 228 18.44 11.76 34.03
N SER A 229 19.73 11.70 33.70
CA SER A 229 20.19 11.31 32.36
C SER A 229 19.90 9.84 32.03
N ASN A 230 19.92 8.96 33.05
CA ASN A 230 19.73 7.52 32.88
C ASN A 230 18.25 7.10 33.01
N SER A 231 17.36 8.00 33.41
CA SER A 231 15.94 7.70 33.65
C SER A 231 15.01 8.57 32.78
N PRO A 232 15.11 8.50 31.44
CA PRO A 232 14.36 9.37 30.54
C PRO A 232 12.84 9.12 30.57
N GLN A 233 12.39 7.97 31.07
CA GLN A 233 10.97 7.62 31.18
C GLN A 233 10.36 8.00 32.54
N GLY A 234 11.12 8.64 33.42
CA GLY A 234 10.70 9.04 34.76
C GLY A 234 11.36 8.23 35.87
N PHE A 235 11.05 8.60 37.10
CA PHE A 235 11.73 8.09 38.29
C PHE A 235 10.80 8.04 39.50
N GLU A 236 11.12 7.12 40.41
CA GLU A 236 10.44 6.98 41.70
C GLU A 236 10.98 7.99 42.72
N LYS A 237 10.11 8.42 43.64
CA LYS A 237 10.46 9.34 44.72
C LYS A 237 11.70 8.90 45.51
N GLN A 238 11.77 7.62 45.88
CA GLN A 238 12.87 7.07 46.69
C GLN A 238 14.24 7.19 46.00
N LYS A 239 14.28 6.97 44.68
CA LYS A 239 15.50 7.13 43.87
C LYS A 239 15.94 8.60 43.82
N LEU A 240 14.98 9.50 43.70
CA LEU A 240 15.21 10.95 43.71
C LEU A 240 15.74 11.44 45.07
N GLU A 241 15.14 10.99 46.17
CA GLU A 241 15.60 11.26 47.54
C GLU A 241 17.03 10.76 47.77
N ALA A 242 17.32 9.53 47.37
CA ALA A 242 18.64 8.91 47.51
C ALA A 242 19.71 9.64 46.67
N ALA A 243 19.37 10.05 45.45
CA ALA A 243 20.29 10.74 44.55
C ALA A 243 20.60 12.17 45.01
N MET A 244 19.61 12.88 45.55
CA MET A 244 19.81 14.22 46.11
C MET A 244 20.58 14.19 47.44
N ASN A 245 20.28 13.24 48.32
CA ASN A 245 20.85 13.13 49.67
C ASN A 245 20.91 14.48 50.41
N PHE A 246 19.84 15.26 50.30
CA PHE A 246 19.68 16.57 50.94
C PHE A 246 18.69 16.41 52.09
N LYS A 247 18.98 16.98 53.27
CA LYS A 247 18.12 16.85 54.47
C LYS A 247 17.90 18.16 55.21
N ASP A 248 18.53 19.25 54.79
CA ASP A 248 18.58 20.48 55.59
C ASP A 248 17.27 21.25 55.59
N TYR A 249 16.55 21.20 54.46
CA TYR A 249 15.30 21.93 54.23
C TYR A 249 14.33 21.11 53.36
N PRO A 250 13.02 21.44 53.36
CA PRO A 250 12.04 20.87 52.44
C PRO A 250 12.37 21.22 50.99
N VAL A 251 12.12 20.28 50.08
CA VAL A 251 12.42 20.45 48.66
C VAL A 251 11.24 20.00 47.81
N LEU A 252 10.84 20.81 46.83
CA LEU A 252 9.92 20.41 45.78
C LEU A 252 10.68 20.21 44.48
N VAL A 253 10.58 19.01 43.91
CA VAL A 253 11.10 18.69 42.58
C VAL A 253 9.96 18.72 41.58
N VAL A 254 10.10 19.52 40.53
CA VAL A 254 9.15 19.62 39.42
C VAL A 254 9.79 18.98 38.20
N ALA A 255 9.22 17.88 37.74
CA ALA A 255 9.66 17.14 36.56
C ALA A 255 8.67 17.34 35.41
N ASN A 256 9.15 17.89 34.31
CA ASN A 256 8.38 18.07 33.08
C ASN A 256 8.76 17.00 32.07
N TYR A 257 7.76 16.36 31.49
CA TYR A 257 7.88 15.39 30.43
C TYR A 257 7.22 15.93 29.18
N LYS A 258 7.86 15.75 28.03
CA LYS A 258 7.18 15.87 26.75
C LYS A 258 6.69 14.49 26.31
N SER A 259 5.53 14.45 25.68
CA SER A 259 4.96 13.22 25.16
C SER A 259 4.69 13.36 23.67
N LEU A 260 4.80 12.24 22.97
CA LEU A 260 4.55 12.08 21.55
C LEU A 260 3.25 11.31 21.36
N TYR A 261 2.34 11.84 20.53
CA TYR A 261 1.12 11.12 20.15
C TYR A 261 1.48 9.80 19.47
N LYS A 262 0.81 8.72 19.88
CA LYS A 262 0.96 7.41 19.24
C LYS A 262 -0.38 6.94 18.73
N MET A 263 -0.37 6.45 17.51
CA MET A 263 -1.52 5.80 16.91
C MET A 263 -1.82 4.48 17.63
N ASP A 264 -3.10 4.17 17.76
CA ASP A 264 -3.50 2.79 18.09
C ASP A 264 -3.15 1.91 16.89
N ALA A 265 -2.14 1.06 17.06
CA ALA A 265 -1.74 0.09 16.05
C ALA A 265 -2.91 -0.88 15.81
N LEU A 266 -3.30 -1.03 14.55
CA LEU A 266 -4.31 -2.00 14.13
C LEU A 266 -3.63 -3.05 13.27
N THR A 267 -3.84 -4.32 13.62
CA THR A 267 -3.42 -5.42 12.74
C THR A 267 -4.42 -5.59 11.59
N GLY A 268 -3.97 -6.13 10.46
CA GLY A 268 -4.83 -6.36 9.28
C GLY A 268 -6.12 -7.14 9.60
N SER A 269 -6.09 -8.04 10.58
CA SER A 269 -7.25 -8.80 11.04
C SER A 269 -8.29 -7.95 11.79
N GLU A 270 -7.84 -7.00 12.61
CA GLU A 270 -8.71 -6.19 13.48
C GLU A 270 -9.47 -5.11 12.70
N ILE A 271 -9.03 -4.78 11.48
CA ILE A 271 -9.67 -3.73 10.68
C ILE A 271 -11.03 -4.21 10.16
N SER A 272 -12.06 -3.51 10.62
CA SER A 272 -13.47 -3.63 10.21
C SER A 272 -14.12 -2.25 10.10
N SER A 273 -15.25 -2.13 9.40
CA SER A 273 -16.00 -0.86 9.28
C SER A 273 -16.35 -0.25 10.64
N GLU A 274 -16.67 -1.09 11.63
CA GLU A 274 -16.97 -0.62 13.00
C GLU A 274 -15.73 -0.01 13.68
N THR A 275 -14.59 -0.68 13.61
CA THR A 275 -13.34 -0.18 14.22
C THR A 275 -12.88 1.13 13.56
N ILE A 276 -13.05 1.26 12.24
CA ILE A 276 -12.72 2.46 11.48
C ILE A 276 -13.62 3.63 11.90
N GLU A 277 -14.95 3.42 11.98
CA GLU A 277 -15.87 4.48 12.41
C GLU A 277 -15.64 4.90 13.87
N ARG A 278 -15.36 3.94 14.75
CA ARG A 278 -15.00 4.23 16.14
C ARG A 278 -13.74 5.09 16.23
N ARG A 279 -12.72 4.82 15.40
CA ARG A 279 -11.50 5.64 15.31
C ARG A 279 -11.81 7.04 14.79
N ARG A 280 -12.63 7.16 13.73
CA ARG A 280 -13.03 8.46 13.16
C ARG A 280 -13.73 9.35 14.18
N VAL A 281 -14.75 8.82 14.87
CA VAL A 281 -15.50 9.59 15.89
C VAL A 281 -14.57 10.01 17.03
N ARG A 282 -13.70 9.11 17.49
CA ARG A 282 -12.74 9.42 18.55
C ARG A 282 -11.80 10.56 18.16
N ILE A 283 -11.24 10.55 16.95
CA ILE A 283 -10.30 11.60 16.54
C ILE A 283 -11.01 12.94 16.28
N GLU A 284 -12.24 12.94 15.76
CA GLU A 284 -13.05 14.15 15.59
C GLU A 284 -13.40 14.81 16.92
N GLN A 285 -13.79 14.01 17.92
CA GLN A 285 -14.04 14.49 19.28
C GLN A 285 -12.76 15.05 19.92
N ALA A 286 -11.63 14.35 19.75
CA ALA A 286 -10.35 14.80 20.28
C ALA A 286 -9.91 16.12 19.64
N TYR A 287 -10.05 16.26 18.32
CA TYR A 287 -9.75 17.51 17.61
C TYR A 287 -10.67 18.66 18.04
N SER A 288 -11.99 18.42 18.12
CA SER A 288 -12.97 19.44 18.54
C SER A 288 -12.75 19.93 19.96
N ALA A 289 -12.20 19.07 20.84
CA ALA A 289 -11.81 19.42 22.20
C ALA A 289 -10.42 20.09 22.28
N GLY A 290 -9.75 20.35 21.16
CA GLY A 290 -8.40 20.93 21.12
C GLY A 290 -7.29 19.99 21.60
N LEU A 291 -7.57 18.67 21.64
CA LEU A 291 -6.66 17.65 22.17
C LEU A 291 -5.70 17.10 21.11
N VAL A 292 -5.97 17.30 19.84
CA VAL A 292 -5.07 16.90 18.75
C VAL A 292 -4.85 18.12 17.88
N ASN A 293 -3.61 18.34 17.46
CA ASN A 293 -3.30 19.45 16.58
C ASN A 293 -3.84 19.20 15.16
N ASP A 294 -3.81 20.24 14.34
CA ASP A 294 -4.31 20.18 12.96
C ASP A 294 -3.55 19.16 12.11
N ASP A 295 -2.23 19.03 12.30
CA ASP A 295 -1.38 18.15 11.49
C ASP A 295 -1.68 16.67 11.75
N ALA A 296 -1.66 16.23 13.01
CA ALA A 296 -1.99 14.87 13.40
C ALA A 296 -3.45 14.52 13.12
N TYR A 297 -4.38 15.48 13.29
CA TYR A 297 -5.78 15.28 12.89
C TYR A 297 -5.92 15.06 11.38
N LYS A 298 -5.22 15.86 10.58
CA LYS A 298 -5.19 15.72 9.12
C LYS A 298 -4.60 14.38 8.70
N GLN A 299 -3.50 13.94 9.32
CA GLN A 299 -2.89 12.64 9.05
C GLN A 299 -3.81 11.48 9.44
N GLU A 300 -4.46 11.54 10.61
CA GLU A 300 -5.45 10.53 11.03
C GLU A 300 -6.63 10.45 10.06
N LYS A 301 -7.13 11.58 9.55
CA LYS A 301 -8.21 11.57 8.56
C LYS A 301 -7.81 10.84 7.27
N PHE A 302 -6.59 11.10 6.76
CA PHE A 302 -6.07 10.37 5.60
C PHE A 302 -5.83 8.89 5.89
N PHE A 303 -5.40 8.57 7.11
CA PHE A 303 -5.20 7.18 7.50
C PHE A 303 -6.53 6.43 7.64
N VAL A 304 -7.57 7.06 8.19
CA VAL A 304 -8.93 6.50 8.24
C VAL A 304 -9.46 6.22 6.83
N GLU A 305 -9.27 7.12 5.87
CA GLU A 305 -9.64 6.86 4.47
C GLU A 305 -8.85 5.69 3.89
N TYR A 306 -7.57 5.62 4.19
CA TYR A 306 -6.71 4.51 3.78
C TYR A 306 -7.17 3.16 4.36
N LEU A 307 -7.59 3.12 5.63
CA LEU A 307 -8.17 1.93 6.27
C LEU A 307 -9.49 1.51 5.62
N ARG A 308 -10.32 2.46 5.15
CA ARG A 308 -11.54 2.13 4.40
C ARG A 308 -11.23 1.40 3.10
N ASN A 309 -10.25 1.87 2.34
CA ASN A 309 -9.80 1.18 1.12
C ASN A 309 -9.26 -0.23 1.40
N PHE A 310 -8.57 -0.41 2.53
CA PHE A 310 -8.13 -1.74 2.95
C PHE A 310 -9.31 -2.65 3.38
N ALA A 311 -10.36 -2.09 3.97
CA ALA A 311 -11.57 -2.83 4.29
C ALA A 311 -12.32 -3.28 3.02
N ASP A 312 -12.40 -2.41 2.00
CA ASP A 312 -12.98 -2.74 0.68
C ASP A 312 -12.21 -3.91 0.04
N LEU A 313 -10.88 -3.86 0.05
CA LEU A 313 -10.01 -4.95 -0.40
C LEU A 313 -10.35 -6.26 0.33
N LYS A 314 -10.49 -6.25 1.66
CA LYS A 314 -10.86 -7.44 2.45
C LYS A 314 -12.24 -7.98 2.06
N GLN A 315 -13.21 -7.10 1.83
CA GLN A 315 -14.55 -7.50 1.43
C GLN A 315 -14.50 -8.18 0.04
N ASN A 316 -13.81 -7.59 -0.92
CA ASN A 316 -13.67 -8.16 -2.26
C ASN A 316 -12.85 -9.47 -2.27
N LEU A 317 -11.85 -9.60 -1.38
CA LEU A 317 -11.14 -10.86 -1.17
C LEU A 317 -12.07 -11.98 -0.67
N ASN A 318 -13.00 -11.67 0.23
CA ASN A 318 -13.97 -12.65 0.70
C ASN A 318 -14.93 -13.08 -0.43
N SER A 319 -15.40 -12.12 -1.22
CA SER A 319 -16.24 -12.39 -2.41
C SER A 319 -15.51 -13.26 -3.44
N TYR A 320 -14.25 -12.95 -3.73
CA TYR A 320 -13.39 -13.74 -4.61
C TYR A 320 -13.22 -15.17 -4.08
N ARG A 321 -12.87 -15.36 -2.80
CA ARG A 321 -12.70 -16.68 -2.20
C ARG A 321 -13.98 -17.52 -2.25
N LEU A 322 -15.14 -16.90 -2.11
CA LEU A 322 -16.43 -17.59 -2.23
C LEU A 322 -16.67 -18.05 -3.68
N ASN A 323 -16.45 -17.18 -4.66
CA ASN A 323 -16.65 -17.50 -6.08
C ASN A 323 -15.63 -18.50 -6.62
N TYR A 324 -14.39 -18.42 -6.15
CA TYR A 324 -13.33 -19.38 -6.46
C TYR A 324 -13.73 -20.80 -6.03
N LYS A 325 -14.33 -20.95 -4.83
CA LYS A 325 -14.85 -22.24 -4.35
C LYS A 325 -16.05 -22.73 -5.17
N ASN A 326 -16.85 -21.82 -5.70
CA ASN A 326 -18.06 -22.13 -6.47
C ASN A 326 -17.78 -22.42 -7.96
N ASN A 327 -16.51 -22.37 -8.42
CA ASN A 327 -16.08 -22.68 -9.79
C ASN A 327 -16.86 -21.93 -10.89
N SER A 328 -17.17 -20.64 -10.67
CA SER A 328 -17.76 -19.78 -11.70
C SER A 328 -16.68 -18.91 -12.35
N PRO A 329 -16.20 -19.21 -13.57
CA PRO A 329 -15.03 -18.52 -14.15
C PRO A 329 -15.24 -17.01 -14.32
N GLU A 330 -16.38 -16.60 -14.88
CA GLU A 330 -16.69 -15.19 -15.13
C GLU A 330 -16.88 -14.39 -13.82
N ALA A 331 -17.56 -14.96 -12.83
CA ALA A 331 -17.72 -14.30 -11.53
C ALA A 331 -16.38 -14.23 -10.78
N ASN A 332 -15.54 -15.25 -10.91
CA ASN A 332 -14.21 -15.31 -10.33
C ASN A 332 -13.29 -14.24 -10.96
N ALA A 333 -13.26 -14.11 -12.29
CA ALA A 333 -12.50 -13.07 -12.98
C ALA A 333 -12.93 -11.65 -12.57
N LYS A 334 -14.25 -11.40 -12.48
CA LYS A 334 -14.79 -10.10 -12.02
C LYS A 334 -14.40 -9.76 -10.59
N THR A 335 -14.55 -10.71 -9.67
CA THR A 335 -14.20 -10.48 -8.25
C THR A 335 -12.70 -10.40 -8.02
N LEU A 336 -11.89 -11.15 -8.77
CA LEU A 336 -10.44 -11.02 -8.76
C LEU A 336 -9.98 -9.66 -9.30
N PHE A 337 -10.62 -9.17 -10.38
CA PHE A 337 -10.32 -7.85 -10.91
C PHE A 337 -10.64 -6.74 -9.90
N ALA A 338 -11.75 -6.84 -9.17
CA ALA A 338 -12.07 -5.91 -8.08
C ALA A 338 -10.99 -5.91 -6.98
N VAL A 339 -10.51 -7.09 -6.58
CA VAL A 339 -9.39 -7.23 -5.62
C VAL A 339 -8.12 -6.55 -6.14
N ILE A 340 -7.80 -6.75 -7.43
CA ILE A 340 -6.65 -6.12 -8.10
C ILE A 340 -6.78 -4.59 -8.12
N GLN A 341 -7.97 -4.07 -8.40
CA GLN A 341 -8.26 -2.62 -8.38
C GLN A 341 -8.03 -2.02 -6.99
N ASP A 342 -8.60 -2.63 -5.94
CA ASP A 342 -8.46 -2.12 -4.57
C ASP A 342 -7.02 -2.22 -4.07
N TYR A 343 -6.32 -3.31 -4.40
CA TYR A 343 -4.91 -3.47 -4.04
C TYR A 343 -4.04 -2.42 -4.76
N LYS A 344 -4.27 -2.15 -6.05
CA LYS A 344 -3.60 -1.06 -6.78
C LYS A 344 -3.90 0.30 -6.14
N ARG A 345 -5.16 0.58 -5.81
CA ARG A 345 -5.59 1.83 -5.15
C ARG A 345 -4.87 2.01 -3.82
N LEU A 346 -4.80 0.96 -3.00
CA LEU A 346 -4.10 0.97 -1.71
C LEU A 346 -2.61 1.32 -1.87
N LYS A 347 -1.88 0.63 -2.76
CA LYS A 347 -0.47 0.93 -3.02
C LYS A 347 -0.24 2.35 -3.53
N THR A 348 -1.12 2.80 -4.43
CA THR A 348 -1.04 4.14 -5.03
C THR A 348 -1.27 5.21 -3.97
N LEU A 349 -2.28 5.05 -3.11
CA LEU A 349 -2.56 5.98 -2.02
C LEU A 349 -1.42 6.04 -1.01
N ALA A 350 -0.91 4.90 -0.54
CA ALA A 350 0.21 4.86 0.40
C ALA A 350 1.43 5.62 -0.15
N ARG A 351 1.76 5.39 -1.41
CA ARG A 351 2.84 6.09 -2.09
C ARG A 351 2.58 7.59 -2.27
N GLN A 352 1.36 7.97 -2.62
CA GLN A 352 0.98 9.39 -2.72
C GLN A 352 1.18 10.09 -1.37
N ARG A 353 0.79 9.44 -0.26
CA ARG A 353 1.03 9.96 1.10
C ARG A 353 2.52 10.07 1.41
N ASP A 354 3.32 9.06 1.06
CA ASP A 354 4.78 9.07 1.23
C ASP A 354 5.43 10.25 0.51
N ASN A 355 4.98 10.55 -0.72
CA ASN A 355 5.48 11.67 -1.51
C ASN A 355 4.99 13.03 -0.97
N GLU A 356 3.70 13.16 -0.65
CA GLU A 356 3.10 14.40 -0.14
C GLU A 356 3.71 14.81 1.20
N PHE A 357 4.00 13.84 2.07
CA PHE A 357 4.48 14.06 3.43
C PHE A 357 5.95 13.64 3.65
N ALA A 358 6.75 13.62 2.59
CA ALA A 358 8.16 13.24 2.64
C ALA A 358 8.99 14.07 3.65
N ARG A 359 8.62 15.34 3.86
CA ARG A 359 9.31 16.28 4.78
C ARG A 359 8.57 16.50 6.10
N ASN A 360 7.40 15.90 6.31
CA ASN A 360 6.60 16.08 7.52
C ASN A 360 7.06 15.08 8.60
N SER A 361 7.53 15.57 9.75
CA SER A 361 8.09 14.72 10.81
C SER A 361 7.03 13.83 11.47
N THR A 362 5.83 14.36 11.71
CA THR A 362 4.66 13.62 12.22
C THR A 362 4.39 12.39 11.36
N TYR A 363 4.32 12.55 10.03
CA TYR A 363 4.11 11.45 9.10
C TYR A 363 5.26 10.44 9.14
N GLN A 364 6.52 10.91 9.01
CA GLN A 364 7.67 10.00 8.92
C GLN A 364 7.87 9.16 10.18
N ARG A 365 7.57 9.71 11.36
CA ARG A 365 7.82 9.02 12.65
C ARG A 365 6.62 8.28 13.22
N ILE A 366 5.39 8.77 12.98
CA ILE A 366 4.18 8.20 13.58
C ILE A 366 3.38 7.39 12.54
N PHE A 367 3.07 7.97 11.38
CA PHE A 367 2.09 7.39 10.46
C PHE A 367 2.68 6.42 9.44
N LYS A 368 3.89 6.68 8.94
CA LYS A 368 4.50 5.92 7.84
C LYS A 368 4.60 4.42 8.14
N GLY A 369 5.01 4.06 9.35
CA GLY A 369 5.08 2.66 9.79
C GLY A 369 3.72 1.97 9.77
N GLU A 370 2.64 2.67 10.12
CA GLU A 370 1.28 2.14 10.09
C GLU A 370 0.79 1.90 8.65
N TYR A 371 1.03 2.83 7.72
CA TYR A 371 0.74 2.60 6.30
C TYR A 371 1.46 1.36 5.76
N GLN A 372 2.74 1.20 6.10
CA GLN A 372 3.56 0.05 5.69
C GLN A 372 3.07 -1.27 6.30
N SER A 373 2.65 -1.27 7.57
CA SER A 373 2.09 -2.43 8.26
C SER A 373 0.81 -2.94 7.58
N ILE A 374 -0.08 -2.02 7.18
CA ILE A 374 -1.31 -2.37 6.47
C ILE A 374 -1.01 -2.83 5.04
N LEU A 375 -0.07 -2.20 4.34
CA LEU A 375 0.38 -2.70 3.03
C LEU A 375 0.96 -4.12 3.14
N ALA A 376 1.79 -4.39 4.15
CA ALA A 376 2.36 -5.72 4.38
C ALA A 376 1.26 -6.75 4.65
N SER A 377 0.21 -6.38 5.38
CA SER A 377 -0.97 -7.22 5.58
C SER A 377 -1.71 -7.51 4.26
N ALA A 378 -1.92 -6.49 3.43
CA ALA A 378 -2.51 -6.65 2.10
C ALA A 378 -1.66 -7.55 1.20
N ASP A 379 -0.34 -7.36 1.19
CA ASP A 379 0.62 -8.19 0.47
C ASP A 379 0.52 -9.64 0.91
N GLY A 380 0.39 -9.90 2.22
CA GLY A 380 0.19 -11.25 2.75
C GLY A 380 -1.11 -11.90 2.27
N TYR A 381 -2.19 -11.13 2.13
CA TYR A 381 -3.45 -11.64 1.56
C TYR A 381 -3.34 -11.96 0.07
N MET A 382 -2.56 -11.19 -0.69
CA MET A 382 -2.36 -11.45 -2.11
C MET A 382 -1.46 -12.65 -2.39
N GLU A 383 -0.74 -13.18 -1.41
CA GLU A 383 0.10 -14.39 -1.57
C GLU A 383 -0.66 -15.71 -1.32
N THR A 384 -1.97 -15.66 -1.02
CA THR A 384 -2.68 -16.85 -0.52
C THR A 384 -2.96 -17.92 -1.59
N ASP A 385 -3.03 -17.53 -2.87
CA ASP A 385 -3.16 -18.47 -3.98
C ASP A 385 -2.48 -17.94 -5.26
N HIS A 386 -2.40 -18.80 -6.28
CA HIS A 386 -1.70 -18.49 -7.53
C HIS A 386 -2.30 -17.30 -8.29
N ASN A 387 -3.62 -17.14 -8.33
CA ASN A 387 -4.28 -16.06 -9.05
C ASN A 387 -4.08 -14.72 -8.34
N LEU A 388 -4.18 -14.71 -7.01
CA LEU A 388 -3.89 -13.53 -6.21
C LEU A 388 -2.42 -13.13 -6.31
N LYS A 389 -1.51 -14.10 -6.30
CA LYS A 389 -0.07 -13.85 -6.46
C LYS A 389 0.23 -13.21 -7.83
N ASN A 390 -0.36 -13.75 -8.89
CA ASN A 390 -0.27 -13.17 -10.22
C ASN A 390 -0.92 -11.77 -10.28
N GLY A 391 -2.04 -11.57 -9.57
CA GLY A 391 -2.68 -10.27 -9.40
C GLY A 391 -1.75 -9.24 -8.74
N LYS A 392 -1.00 -9.64 -7.71
CA LYS A 392 0.03 -8.79 -7.09
C LYS A 392 1.14 -8.41 -8.06
N GLU A 393 1.66 -9.38 -8.82
CA GLU A 393 2.68 -9.12 -9.84
C GLU A 393 2.18 -8.19 -10.95
N LEU A 394 0.93 -8.38 -11.39
CA LEU A 394 0.25 -7.51 -12.34
C LEU A 394 0.14 -6.08 -11.79
N VAL A 395 -0.30 -5.91 -10.54
CA VAL A 395 -0.40 -4.58 -9.91
C VAL A 395 0.97 -3.91 -9.79
N ASN A 396 2.00 -4.63 -9.38
CA ASN A 396 3.37 -4.09 -9.30
C ASN A 396 3.83 -3.59 -10.68
N THR A 397 3.59 -4.41 -11.71
CA THR A 397 3.90 -4.05 -13.11
C THR A 397 3.13 -2.81 -13.56
N LEU A 398 1.83 -2.70 -13.25
CA LEU A 398 1.03 -1.53 -13.58
C LEU A 398 1.53 -0.26 -12.88
N VAL A 399 1.90 -0.35 -11.60
CA VAL A 399 2.43 0.79 -10.85
C VAL A 399 3.77 1.26 -11.45
N GLU A 400 4.64 0.34 -11.86
CA GLU A 400 5.89 0.68 -12.58
C GLU A 400 5.62 1.37 -13.93
N LEU A 401 4.72 0.80 -14.74
CA LEU A 401 4.34 1.36 -16.04
C LEU A 401 3.69 2.74 -15.95
N ASP A 402 2.95 3.01 -14.88
CA ASP A 402 2.34 4.31 -14.62
C ASP A 402 3.37 5.38 -14.21
N GLN A 403 4.52 4.99 -13.65
CA GLN A 403 5.62 5.90 -13.34
C GLN A 403 6.50 6.21 -14.55
N GLU A 404 6.75 5.21 -15.39
CA GLU A 404 7.71 5.29 -16.48
C GLU A 404 7.04 5.62 -17.82
N GLN A 405 5.97 6.43 -17.81
CA GLN A 405 5.22 6.73 -19.02
C GLN A 405 6.05 7.35 -20.16
N SER A 406 7.16 8.04 -19.83
CA SER A 406 8.02 8.75 -20.79
C SER A 406 9.25 7.99 -21.27
N LYS A 407 9.58 6.81 -20.71
CA LYS A 407 10.76 6.05 -21.12
C LYS A 407 10.41 5.05 -22.23
N PRO A 408 11.21 4.95 -23.31
CA PRO A 408 11.04 3.89 -24.29
C PRO A 408 11.46 2.54 -23.68
N PHE A 409 10.55 1.56 -23.72
CA PHE A 409 10.84 0.20 -23.27
C PHE A 409 11.49 -0.62 -24.39
N THR A 410 12.49 -1.42 -24.02
CA THR A 410 13.09 -2.39 -24.95
C THR A 410 12.10 -3.51 -25.30
N VAL A 411 12.33 -4.19 -26.43
CA VAL A 411 11.55 -5.36 -26.85
C VAL A 411 11.42 -6.41 -25.74
N ALA A 412 12.52 -6.75 -25.07
CA ALA A 412 12.54 -7.74 -24.01
C ALA A 412 11.75 -7.30 -22.77
N GLN A 413 11.82 -6.01 -22.40
CA GLN A 413 11.03 -5.46 -21.29
C GLN A 413 9.54 -5.47 -21.59
N ARG A 414 9.12 -5.08 -22.81
CA ARG A 414 7.70 -5.13 -23.21
C ARG A 414 7.15 -6.55 -23.13
N GLU A 415 7.92 -7.53 -23.61
CA GLU A 415 7.56 -8.94 -23.56
C GLU A 415 7.43 -9.45 -22.12
N PHE A 416 8.37 -9.07 -21.24
CA PHE A 416 8.31 -9.36 -19.81
C PHE A 416 7.07 -8.76 -19.15
N TYR A 417 6.76 -7.49 -19.42
CA TYR A 417 5.57 -6.83 -18.88
C TYR A 417 4.27 -7.45 -19.40
N LEU A 418 4.17 -7.74 -20.70
CA LEU A 418 3.00 -8.42 -21.28
C LEU A 418 2.79 -9.80 -20.65
N ASN A 419 3.86 -10.55 -20.36
CA ASN A 419 3.75 -11.82 -19.65
C ASN A 419 3.13 -11.66 -18.26
N LYS A 420 3.51 -10.61 -17.51
CA LYS A 420 2.97 -10.30 -16.19
C LYS A 420 1.53 -9.77 -16.26
N LEU A 421 1.20 -8.91 -17.23
CA LEU A 421 -0.16 -8.37 -17.42
C LEU A 421 -1.16 -9.45 -17.85
N TYR A 422 -0.73 -10.47 -18.59
CA TYR A 422 -1.55 -11.62 -18.96
C TYR A 422 -1.45 -12.83 -18.03
N SER A 423 -0.79 -12.68 -16.87
CA SER A 423 -0.67 -13.76 -15.87
C SER A 423 -1.99 -14.05 -15.14
N VAL A 424 -2.95 -13.13 -15.23
CA VAL A 424 -4.28 -13.22 -14.63
C VAL A 424 -5.33 -13.26 -15.73
N GLU A 425 -6.36 -14.07 -15.52
CA GLU A 425 -7.56 -14.07 -16.36
C GLU A 425 -8.39 -12.82 -16.06
N MET A 426 -8.47 -11.93 -17.05
CA MET A 426 -9.24 -10.70 -16.95
C MET A 426 -10.70 -10.94 -17.34
N PRO A 427 -11.65 -10.16 -16.79
CA PRO A 427 -13.04 -10.15 -17.24
C PRO A 427 -13.17 -9.87 -18.74
N SER A 428 -14.38 -10.07 -19.27
CA SER A 428 -14.66 -9.78 -20.68
C SER A 428 -14.30 -8.33 -21.06
N PRO A 429 -13.88 -8.07 -22.32
CA PRO A 429 -13.53 -6.72 -22.77
C PRO A 429 -14.67 -5.70 -22.57
N GLU A 430 -15.92 -6.14 -22.70
CA GLU A 430 -17.10 -5.31 -22.46
C GLU A 430 -17.16 -4.87 -21.00
N PHE A 431 -16.85 -5.76 -20.05
CA PHE A 431 -16.79 -5.38 -18.64
C PHE A 431 -15.64 -4.42 -18.37
N LEU A 432 -14.44 -4.69 -18.90
CA LEU A 432 -13.29 -3.79 -18.73
C LEU A 432 -13.58 -2.38 -19.24
N ALA A 433 -14.30 -2.24 -20.35
CA ALA A 433 -14.70 -0.96 -20.93
C ALA A 433 -15.73 -0.19 -20.08
N THR A 434 -16.40 -0.83 -19.11
CA THR A 434 -17.34 -0.13 -18.21
C THR A 434 -16.65 0.46 -16.97
N THR A 435 -15.36 0.19 -16.75
CA THR A 435 -14.62 0.63 -15.57
C THR A 435 -13.40 1.48 -15.96
N LEU A 436 -13.14 2.56 -15.21
CA LEU A 436 -12.00 3.47 -15.48
C LEU A 436 -10.65 2.74 -15.40
N GLU A 437 -10.50 1.83 -14.43
CA GLU A 437 -9.29 1.03 -14.28
C GLU A 437 -9.15 -0.01 -15.39
N GLY A 438 -10.25 -0.58 -15.87
CA GLY A 438 -10.26 -1.51 -17.00
C GLY A 438 -9.83 -0.84 -18.31
N GLU A 439 -10.31 0.38 -18.56
CA GLU A 439 -9.84 1.21 -19.67
C GLU A 439 -8.37 1.60 -19.52
N ALA A 440 -7.92 1.97 -18.31
CA ALA A 440 -6.52 2.30 -18.06
C ALA A 440 -5.59 1.10 -18.29
N PHE A 441 -6.00 -0.10 -17.81
CA PHE A 441 -5.30 -1.35 -18.07
C PHE A 441 -5.21 -1.64 -19.58
N THR A 442 -6.35 -1.56 -20.28
CA THR A 442 -6.43 -1.84 -21.72
C THR A 442 -5.56 -0.88 -22.52
N ARG A 443 -5.53 0.41 -22.16
CA ARG A 443 -4.64 1.40 -22.79
C ARG A 443 -3.16 1.05 -22.61
N GLN A 444 -2.75 0.63 -21.41
CA GLN A 444 -1.37 0.25 -21.14
C GLN A 444 -0.96 -1.00 -21.92
N VAL A 445 -1.83 -2.02 -21.96
CA VAL A 445 -1.62 -3.23 -22.77
C VAL A 445 -1.49 -2.87 -24.25
N ASN A 446 -2.46 -2.14 -24.80
CA ASN A 446 -2.45 -1.74 -26.21
C ASN A 446 -1.20 -0.92 -26.57
N ARG A 447 -0.72 -0.06 -25.67
CA ARG A 447 0.53 0.69 -25.87
C ARG A 447 1.74 -0.24 -26.00
N LEU A 448 1.86 -1.22 -25.11
CA LEU A 448 2.95 -2.20 -25.15
C LEU A 448 2.86 -3.11 -26.38
N GLU A 449 1.66 -3.60 -26.70
CA GLU A 449 1.43 -4.48 -27.85
C GLU A 449 1.65 -3.78 -29.18
N SER A 450 1.15 -2.56 -29.35
CA SER A 450 1.35 -1.78 -30.58
C SER A 450 2.84 -1.51 -30.84
N ALA A 451 3.59 -1.16 -29.78
CA ALA A 451 5.01 -0.93 -29.90
C ALA A 451 5.78 -2.24 -30.20
N GLN A 452 5.38 -3.36 -29.57
CA GLN A 452 5.95 -4.68 -29.84
C GLN A 452 5.68 -5.13 -31.29
N TYR A 453 4.46 -4.93 -31.77
CA TYR A 453 4.07 -5.24 -33.14
C TYR A 453 4.86 -4.43 -34.16
N ASN A 454 4.92 -3.10 -33.97
CA ASN A 454 5.60 -2.20 -34.90
C ASN A 454 7.10 -2.52 -35.04
N ASP A 455 7.77 -2.84 -33.94
CA ASP A 455 9.21 -3.09 -33.95
C ASP A 455 9.58 -4.49 -34.47
N LEU A 456 8.79 -5.53 -34.14
CA LEU A 456 9.14 -6.92 -34.45
C LEU A 456 8.39 -7.53 -35.63
N PHE A 457 7.14 -7.14 -35.86
CA PHE A 457 6.21 -7.88 -36.74
C PHE A 457 5.77 -7.07 -37.96
N ALA A 458 5.56 -5.76 -37.84
CA ALA A 458 4.93 -4.94 -38.89
C ALA A 458 5.63 -5.06 -40.25
N LYS A 459 6.97 -5.02 -40.28
CA LYS A 459 7.75 -5.16 -41.52
C LYS A 459 7.62 -6.54 -42.15
N GLU A 460 7.69 -7.60 -41.34
CA GLU A 460 7.59 -8.98 -41.83
C GLU A 460 6.16 -9.31 -42.29
N VAL A 461 5.16 -8.79 -41.58
CA VAL A 461 3.74 -8.90 -41.95
C VAL A 461 3.44 -8.18 -43.26
N SER A 462 3.91 -6.94 -43.43
CA SER A 462 3.76 -6.19 -44.69
C SER A 462 4.45 -6.89 -45.85
N ARG A 463 5.68 -7.40 -45.65
CA ARG A 463 6.39 -8.21 -46.65
C ARG A 463 5.59 -9.45 -47.05
N LEU A 464 5.03 -10.19 -46.09
CA LEU A 464 4.22 -11.38 -46.40
C LEU A 464 2.92 -11.03 -47.14
N ARG A 465 2.31 -9.89 -46.82
CA ARG A 465 1.11 -9.39 -47.52
C ARG A 465 1.41 -8.99 -48.96
N GLU A 466 2.60 -8.50 -49.29
CA GLU A 466 2.94 -8.08 -50.66
C GLU A 466 3.64 -9.18 -51.47
N ALA A 467 4.22 -10.19 -50.81
CA ALA A 467 4.98 -11.23 -51.47
C ALA A 467 4.12 -12.18 -52.33
N THR A 468 4.68 -12.58 -53.48
CA THR A 468 4.13 -13.63 -54.33
C THR A 468 4.40 -15.02 -53.73
N PRO A 469 3.44 -15.97 -53.80
CA PRO A 469 3.64 -17.29 -53.21
C PRO A 469 4.75 -18.08 -53.93
N THR A 470 5.88 -18.20 -53.26
CA THR A 470 7.10 -18.93 -53.64
C THR A 470 7.62 -19.78 -52.47
N GLU A 471 8.54 -20.71 -52.72
CA GLU A 471 9.11 -21.58 -51.67
C GLU A 471 9.85 -20.79 -50.58
N GLU A 472 10.55 -19.71 -50.96
CA GLU A 472 11.19 -18.79 -50.02
C GLU A 472 10.16 -18.08 -49.13
N THR A 473 9.06 -17.60 -49.71
CA THR A 473 8.00 -16.90 -48.96
C THR A 473 7.19 -17.85 -48.07
N LEU A 474 7.11 -19.13 -48.43
CA LEU A 474 6.56 -20.19 -47.56
C LEU A 474 7.41 -20.38 -46.31
N THR A 475 8.73 -20.33 -46.47
CA THR A 475 9.68 -20.42 -45.34
C THR A 475 9.55 -19.20 -44.43
N GLN A 476 9.46 -18.00 -45.01
CA GLN A 476 9.21 -16.75 -44.28
C GLN A 476 7.89 -16.79 -43.52
N ARG A 477 6.82 -17.31 -44.14
CA ARG A 477 5.52 -17.51 -43.49
C ARG A 477 5.62 -18.41 -42.27
N ASN A 478 6.33 -19.53 -42.37
CA ASN A 478 6.50 -20.49 -41.28
C ASN A 478 7.31 -19.87 -40.13
N ALA A 479 8.40 -19.18 -40.45
CA ALA A 479 9.22 -18.48 -39.45
C ALA A 479 8.43 -17.38 -38.72
N LEU A 480 7.61 -16.61 -39.44
CA LEU A 480 6.76 -15.58 -38.84
C LEU A 480 5.68 -16.19 -37.93
N LEU A 481 5.09 -17.31 -38.33
CA LEU A 481 4.11 -18.03 -37.53
C LEU A 481 4.75 -18.57 -36.24
N GLU A 482 5.93 -19.19 -36.32
CA GLU A 482 6.69 -19.68 -35.16
C GLU A 482 7.08 -18.52 -34.23
N LYS A 483 7.58 -17.41 -34.77
CA LYS A 483 7.87 -16.20 -34.00
C LYS A 483 6.64 -15.69 -33.27
N SER A 484 5.46 -15.75 -33.90
CA SER A 484 4.20 -15.32 -33.27
C SER A 484 3.78 -16.24 -32.11
N THR A 485 4.05 -17.54 -32.13
CA THR A 485 3.63 -18.44 -31.04
C THR A 485 4.44 -18.21 -29.75
N THR A 486 5.66 -17.68 -29.89
CA THR A 486 6.54 -17.41 -28.74
C THR A 486 6.22 -16.11 -27.99
N THR A 487 5.61 -15.12 -28.66
CA THR A 487 5.25 -13.85 -28.03
C THR A 487 3.94 -13.93 -27.23
N LYS A 488 3.88 -13.19 -26.14
CA LYS A 488 2.74 -12.95 -25.27
C LYS A 488 1.83 -11.85 -25.81
N CYS A 489 2.30 -11.02 -26.75
CA CYS A 489 1.48 -10.06 -27.48
C CYS A 489 0.34 -10.79 -28.21
N ARG A 490 -0.91 -10.53 -27.82
CA ARG A 490 -2.13 -11.08 -28.42
C ARG A 490 -2.39 -10.45 -29.79
N THR A 491 -2.34 -9.12 -29.90
CA THR A 491 -2.53 -8.42 -31.19
C THR A 491 -1.51 -8.89 -32.23
N CYS A 492 -0.24 -9.04 -31.84
CA CYS A 492 0.81 -9.55 -32.73
C CYS A 492 0.49 -10.96 -33.26
N ARG A 493 -0.04 -11.83 -32.40
CA ARG A 493 -0.46 -13.20 -32.79
C ARG A 493 -1.65 -13.18 -33.73
N GLU A 494 -2.63 -12.33 -33.47
CA GLU A 494 -3.84 -12.22 -34.29
C GLU A 494 -3.53 -11.64 -35.66
N ASP A 495 -2.76 -10.55 -35.74
CA ASP A 495 -2.38 -9.92 -37.01
C ASP A 495 -1.49 -10.81 -37.88
N VAL A 496 -0.56 -11.56 -37.26
CA VAL A 496 0.22 -12.57 -37.97
C VAL A 496 -0.69 -13.68 -38.48
N LYS A 497 -1.56 -14.26 -37.64
CA LYS A 497 -2.50 -15.31 -38.06
C LYS A 497 -3.38 -14.85 -39.22
N GLN A 498 -3.89 -13.63 -39.16
CA GLN A 498 -4.72 -13.07 -40.22
C GLN A 498 -3.93 -12.89 -41.51
N SER A 499 -2.69 -12.40 -41.42
CA SER A 499 -1.83 -12.22 -42.59
C SER A 499 -1.40 -13.55 -43.22
N VAL A 500 -1.16 -14.59 -42.39
CA VAL A 500 -0.90 -15.96 -42.85
C VAL A 500 -2.14 -16.56 -43.54
N ARG A 501 -3.35 -16.33 -43.02
CA ARG A 501 -4.59 -16.78 -43.68
C ARG A 501 -4.74 -16.17 -45.08
N VAL A 502 -4.52 -14.86 -45.21
CA VAL A 502 -4.58 -14.17 -46.50
C VAL A 502 -3.49 -14.66 -47.46
N PHE A 503 -2.28 -14.95 -46.97
CA PHE A 503 -1.23 -15.56 -47.79
C PHE A 503 -1.60 -16.97 -48.28
N ASN A 504 -2.15 -17.82 -47.41
CA ASN A 504 -2.56 -19.17 -47.78
C ASN A 504 -3.69 -19.16 -48.82
N GLN A 505 -4.66 -18.24 -48.71
CA GLN A 505 -5.70 -18.07 -49.73
C GLN A 505 -5.12 -17.76 -51.11
N ARG A 506 -4.17 -16.82 -51.20
CA ARG A 506 -3.51 -16.49 -52.47
C ARG A 506 -2.66 -17.63 -53.02
N LEU A 507 -2.01 -18.40 -52.14
CA LEU A 507 -1.27 -19.59 -52.55
C LEU A 507 -2.21 -20.65 -53.15
N GLU A 508 -3.36 -20.89 -52.52
CA GLU A 508 -4.38 -21.81 -53.02
C GLU A 508 -4.92 -21.35 -54.38
N GLU A 509 -5.21 -20.06 -54.55
CA GLU A 509 -5.64 -19.47 -55.83
C GLU A 509 -4.58 -19.64 -56.93
N GLN A 510 -3.31 -19.36 -56.63
CA GLN A 510 -2.23 -19.51 -57.61
C GLN A 510 -1.98 -20.98 -58.00
N GLN A 511 -2.09 -21.90 -57.04
CA GLN A 511 -2.02 -23.33 -57.32
C GLN A 511 -3.19 -23.78 -58.22
N LEU A 512 -4.38 -23.27 -57.95
CA LEU A 512 -5.56 -23.54 -58.75
C LEU A 512 -5.40 -23.04 -60.19
N GLU A 513 -4.90 -21.81 -60.39
CA GLU A 513 -4.61 -21.28 -61.73
C GLU A 513 -3.58 -22.12 -62.49
N LYS A 514 -2.51 -22.57 -61.81
CA LYS A 514 -1.50 -23.46 -62.42
C LYS A 514 -2.10 -24.79 -62.85
N GLU A 515 -2.94 -25.41 -62.03
CA GLU A 515 -3.61 -26.66 -62.37
C GLU A 515 -4.66 -26.47 -63.49
N ARG A 516 -5.35 -25.32 -63.55
CA ARG A 516 -6.23 -24.97 -64.68
C ARG A 516 -5.45 -24.83 -65.98
N ALA A 517 -4.32 -24.11 -65.97
CA ALA A 517 -3.47 -23.94 -67.15
C ALA A 517 -2.91 -25.29 -67.62
N ARG A 518 -2.45 -26.13 -66.68
CA ARG A 518 -1.98 -27.49 -66.98
C ARG A 518 -3.06 -28.38 -67.57
N ARG A 519 -4.31 -28.26 -67.08
CA ARG A 519 -5.45 -29.00 -67.65
C ARG A 519 -5.70 -28.62 -69.10
N LEU A 520 -5.67 -27.32 -69.42
CA LEU A 520 -5.86 -26.84 -70.79
C LEU A 520 -4.76 -27.36 -71.72
N ASP A 521 -3.50 -27.29 -71.28
CA ASP A 521 -2.36 -27.83 -72.04
C ASP A 521 -2.47 -29.35 -72.25
N LEU A 522 -2.76 -30.11 -71.18
CA LEU A 522 -2.98 -31.55 -71.27
C LEU A 522 -4.16 -31.90 -72.18
N GLY A 523 -5.26 -31.16 -72.11
CA GLY A 523 -6.42 -31.36 -72.99
C GLY A 523 -6.05 -31.22 -74.47
N LEU A 524 -5.30 -30.16 -74.83
CA LEU A 524 -4.81 -29.97 -76.19
C LEU A 524 -3.85 -31.09 -76.63
N GLN A 525 -3.00 -31.58 -75.72
CA GLN A 525 -2.11 -32.71 -76.00
C GLN A 525 -2.88 -34.01 -76.21
N VAL A 526 -3.90 -34.29 -75.39
CA VAL A 526 -4.80 -35.45 -75.55
C VAL A 526 -5.48 -35.42 -76.89
N GLU A 527 -6.12 -34.31 -77.28
CA GLU A 527 -6.81 -34.20 -78.58
C GLU A 527 -5.89 -34.52 -79.76
N ARG A 528 -4.68 -33.94 -79.75
CA ARG A 528 -3.68 -34.19 -80.81
C ARG A 528 -3.25 -35.65 -80.85
N LYS A 529 -2.95 -36.23 -79.68
CA LYS A 529 -2.43 -37.60 -79.56
C LYS A 529 -3.49 -38.64 -79.86
N VAL A 530 -4.72 -38.45 -79.41
CA VAL A 530 -5.84 -39.34 -79.72
C VAL A 530 -6.09 -39.42 -81.22
N ILE A 531 -6.10 -38.29 -81.95
CA ILE A 531 -6.23 -38.32 -83.41
C ILE A 531 -5.07 -39.10 -84.04
N SER A 532 -3.83 -38.90 -83.57
CA SER A 532 -2.66 -39.63 -84.04
C SER A 532 -2.78 -41.14 -83.79
N TRP A 533 -3.23 -41.55 -82.60
CA TRP A 533 -3.38 -42.96 -82.25
C TRP A 533 -4.55 -43.62 -82.96
N LEU A 534 -5.66 -42.92 -83.19
CA LEU A 534 -6.77 -43.45 -84.00
C LEU A 534 -6.32 -43.70 -85.45
N LYS A 535 -5.48 -42.82 -86.01
CA LYS A 535 -4.85 -43.05 -87.32
C LYS A 535 -3.91 -44.25 -87.29
N GLN A 536 -3.07 -44.35 -86.25
CA GLN A 536 -2.14 -45.47 -86.07
C GLN A 536 -2.87 -46.79 -85.85
N ASP A 537 -3.98 -46.80 -85.10
CA ASP A 537 -4.85 -47.95 -84.86
C ASP A 537 -5.49 -48.45 -86.15
N ALA A 538 -6.03 -47.54 -86.96
CA ALA A 538 -6.60 -47.86 -88.27
C ALA A 538 -5.53 -48.44 -89.23
N CYS A 539 -4.32 -47.89 -89.19
CA CYS A 539 -3.20 -48.41 -89.97
C CYS A 539 -2.77 -49.81 -89.49
N MET A 540 -2.58 -50.01 -88.18
CA MET A 540 -2.29 -51.32 -87.60
C MET A 540 -3.37 -52.34 -87.93
N GLU A 541 -4.64 -51.94 -87.88
CA GLU A 541 -5.78 -52.79 -88.24
C GLU A 541 -5.71 -53.24 -89.71
N ASN A 542 -5.34 -52.34 -90.62
CA ASN A 542 -5.12 -52.67 -92.03
C ASN A 542 -3.89 -53.57 -92.22
N ALA A 543 -2.80 -53.32 -91.50
CA ALA A 543 -1.60 -54.16 -91.52
C ALA A 543 -1.89 -55.57 -91.02
N PHE A 544 -2.64 -55.70 -89.91
CA PHE A 544 -3.10 -56.98 -89.39
C PHE A 544 -3.98 -57.74 -90.40
N LYS A 545 -4.88 -57.04 -91.13
CA LYS A 545 -5.75 -57.67 -92.15
C LYS A 545 -5.01 -58.09 -93.42
N THR A 546 -4.02 -57.30 -93.84
CA THR A 546 -3.29 -57.53 -95.11
C THR A 546 -2.13 -58.50 -94.97
N GLN A 547 -1.35 -58.38 -93.89
CA GLN A 547 -0.17 -59.22 -93.66
C GLN A 547 -0.52 -60.54 -92.96
N PHE A 548 -1.65 -60.59 -92.23
CA PHE A 548 -2.07 -61.77 -91.47
C PHE A 548 -3.57 -62.12 -91.67
N PRO A 549 -3.98 -62.52 -92.89
CA PRO A 549 -5.38 -62.75 -93.26
C PRO A 549 -5.98 -64.10 -92.79
N THR A 550 -5.17 -65.02 -92.26
CA THR A 550 -5.62 -66.38 -91.86
C THR A 550 -6.28 -66.43 -90.48
N ASP A 551 -7.32 -67.27 -90.34
CA ASP A 551 -8.07 -67.48 -89.07
C ASP A 551 -7.22 -68.09 -87.94
N THR A 552 -6.02 -68.61 -88.24
CA THR A 552 -5.05 -69.12 -87.27
C THR A 552 -3.78 -68.27 -87.30
N LEU A 553 -3.70 -67.33 -86.34
CA LEU A 553 -2.55 -66.46 -86.16
C LEU A 553 -1.50 -67.10 -85.23
N PRO A 554 -0.20 -66.85 -85.42
CA PRO A 554 0.81 -67.18 -84.42
C PRO A 554 0.48 -66.55 -83.06
N ALA A 555 0.74 -67.27 -81.97
CA ALA A 555 0.36 -66.84 -80.61
C ALA A 555 0.91 -65.46 -80.21
N HIS A 556 2.08 -65.06 -80.72
CA HIS A 556 2.66 -63.74 -80.46
C HIS A 556 1.92 -62.62 -81.22
N ILE A 557 1.46 -62.86 -82.45
CA ILE A 557 0.64 -61.93 -83.24
C ILE A 557 -0.76 -61.80 -82.64
N GLN A 558 -1.33 -62.90 -82.12
CA GLN A 558 -2.61 -62.87 -81.40
C GLN A 558 -2.53 -61.98 -80.15
N LYS A 559 -1.46 -62.11 -79.36
CA LYS A 559 -1.21 -61.23 -78.19
C LYS A 559 -1.03 -59.76 -78.58
N LEU A 560 -0.38 -59.47 -79.71
CA LEU A 560 -0.26 -58.09 -80.21
C LEU A 560 -1.61 -57.53 -80.65
N ARG A 561 -2.48 -58.34 -81.26
CA ARG A 561 -3.85 -57.95 -81.62
C ARG A 561 -4.71 -57.69 -80.37
N GLU A 562 -4.60 -58.53 -79.34
CA GLU A 562 -5.27 -58.31 -78.04
C GLU A 562 -4.81 -57.02 -77.37
N LYS A 563 -3.49 -56.77 -77.33
CA LYS A 563 -2.91 -55.53 -76.79
C LYS A 563 -3.36 -54.30 -77.57
N LYS A 564 -3.49 -54.40 -78.90
CA LYS A 564 -4.02 -53.33 -79.75
C LYS A 564 -5.49 -53.01 -79.42
N GLU A 565 -6.35 -54.01 -79.29
CA GLU A 565 -7.75 -53.78 -78.88
C GLU A 565 -7.88 -53.22 -77.45
N GLU A 566 -6.97 -53.59 -76.54
CA GLU A 566 -6.85 -52.98 -75.22
C GLU A 566 -6.49 -51.48 -75.32
N LEU A 567 -5.48 -51.13 -76.11
CA LEU A 567 -5.09 -49.72 -76.33
C LEU A 567 -6.22 -48.89 -76.96
N LYS A 568 -7.02 -49.48 -77.85
CA LYS A 568 -8.20 -48.81 -78.41
C LYS A 568 -9.26 -48.50 -77.36
N ARG A 569 -9.48 -49.39 -76.38
CA ARG A 569 -10.38 -49.12 -75.24
C ARG A 569 -9.81 -48.01 -74.36
N GLU A 570 -8.50 -48.04 -74.11
CA GLU A 570 -7.79 -47.02 -73.35
C GLU A 570 -7.84 -45.62 -74.01
N ILE A 571 -7.85 -45.53 -75.35
CA ILE A 571 -8.13 -44.27 -76.07
C ILE A 571 -9.52 -43.74 -75.75
N ALA A 572 -10.55 -44.60 -75.83
CA ALA A 572 -11.93 -44.21 -75.55
C ALA A 572 -12.10 -43.77 -74.09
N GLU A 573 -11.42 -44.43 -73.15
CA GLU A 573 -11.40 -44.04 -71.74
C GLU A 573 -10.69 -42.69 -71.54
N LEU A 574 -9.54 -42.46 -72.18
CA LEU A 574 -8.83 -41.18 -72.11
C LEU A 574 -9.68 -40.02 -72.65
N GLU A 575 -10.35 -40.20 -73.79
CA GLU A 575 -11.31 -39.21 -74.30
C GLU A 575 -12.47 -38.98 -73.32
N GLY A 576 -13.00 -40.04 -72.73
CA GLY A 576 -14.07 -39.97 -71.74
C GLY A 576 -13.67 -39.14 -70.52
N ILE A 577 -12.47 -39.38 -69.99
CA ILE A 577 -11.90 -38.60 -68.87
C ILE A 577 -11.73 -37.15 -69.30
N GLN A 578 -11.13 -36.87 -70.47
CA GLN A 578 -10.91 -35.49 -70.93
C GLN A 578 -12.22 -34.70 -71.06
N LYS A 579 -13.29 -35.33 -71.57
CA LYS A 579 -14.60 -34.71 -71.79
C LYS A 579 -15.41 -34.52 -70.49
N THR A 580 -14.99 -35.13 -69.38
CA THR A 580 -15.68 -35.05 -68.08
C THR A 580 -14.77 -34.43 -67.00
N PRO A 581 -14.57 -33.09 -67.04
CA PRO A 581 -13.81 -32.42 -66.00
C PRO A 581 -14.55 -32.48 -64.64
N PRO A 582 -13.83 -32.31 -63.51
CA PRO A 582 -14.45 -32.24 -62.19
C PRO A 582 -15.47 -31.09 -62.12
N THR A 583 -16.64 -31.35 -61.54
CA THR A 583 -17.72 -30.36 -61.37
C THR A 583 -17.32 -29.23 -60.40
N ASP A 584 -16.50 -29.57 -59.39
CA ASP A 584 -15.89 -28.65 -58.45
C ASP A 584 -14.45 -28.34 -58.91
N GLU A 585 -14.17 -27.10 -59.30
CA GLU A 585 -12.82 -26.62 -59.67
C GLU A 585 -11.93 -26.42 -58.43
N LYS A 586 -11.85 -27.41 -57.54
CA LYS A 586 -10.91 -27.42 -56.42
C LYS A 586 -9.54 -27.88 -56.90
N SER A 587 -8.47 -27.30 -56.32
CA SER A 587 -7.08 -27.58 -56.71
C SER A 587 -6.75 -29.08 -56.67
N ASP A 588 -7.14 -29.78 -55.61
CA ASP A 588 -6.84 -31.21 -55.45
C ASP A 588 -7.54 -32.09 -56.49
N LEU A 589 -8.82 -31.80 -56.81
CA LEU A 589 -9.59 -32.53 -57.82
C LEU A 589 -9.03 -32.31 -59.23
N LEU A 590 -8.63 -31.07 -59.53
CA LEU A 590 -7.98 -30.74 -60.81
C LEU A 590 -6.60 -31.40 -60.93
N LYS A 591 -5.82 -31.42 -59.84
CA LYS A 591 -4.53 -32.10 -59.79
C LYS A 591 -4.67 -33.60 -60.00
N GLU A 592 -5.63 -34.25 -59.34
CA GLU A 592 -5.91 -35.68 -59.54
C GLU A 592 -6.36 -35.96 -60.98
N HIS A 593 -7.25 -35.14 -61.53
CA HIS A 593 -7.70 -35.25 -62.92
C HIS A 593 -6.52 -35.09 -63.91
N ASN A 594 -5.68 -34.08 -63.72
CA ASN A 594 -4.47 -33.84 -64.52
C ASN A 594 -3.49 -35.01 -64.45
N GLN A 595 -3.31 -35.62 -63.26
CA GLN A 595 -2.48 -36.81 -63.08
C GLN A 595 -3.05 -38.03 -63.82
N ARG A 596 -4.37 -38.24 -63.77
CA ARG A 596 -5.03 -39.33 -64.50
C ARG A 596 -4.86 -39.17 -66.02
N LEU A 597 -5.08 -37.97 -66.55
CA LEU A 597 -4.86 -37.66 -67.98
C LEU A 597 -3.40 -37.91 -68.40
N ALA A 598 -2.43 -37.38 -67.64
CA ALA A 598 -1.01 -37.54 -67.94
C ALA A 598 -0.54 -39.00 -67.84
N GLY A 599 -1.05 -39.75 -66.85
CA GLY A 599 -0.74 -41.17 -66.68
C GLY A 599 -1.23 -42.02 -67.85
N ARG A 600 -2.50 -41.83 -68.26
CA ARG A 600 -3.10 -42.53 -69.40
C ARG A 600 -2.45 -42.15 -70.74
N LEU A 601 -2.12 -40.88 -70.94
CA LEU A 601 -1.32 -40.43 -72.09
C LEU A 601 -0.01 -41.23 -72.21
N LYS A 602 0.73 -41.34 -71.12
CA LYS A 602 2.02 -42.06 -71.10
C LYS A 602 1.85 -43.56 -71.33
N LEU A 603 0.80 -44.17 -70.77
CA LEU A 603 0.49 -45.58 -70.98
C LEU A 603 0.19 -45.88 -72.45
N LEU A 604 -0.60 -45.03 -73.12
CA LEU A 604 -0.90 -45.17 -74.55
C LEU A 604 0.35 -44.95 -75.42
N GLU A 605 1.18 -43.94 -75.11
CA GLU A 605 2.45 -43.73 -75.82
C GLU A 605 3.35 -44.97 -75.76
N GLN A 606 3.53 -45.54 -74.57
CA GLN A 606 4.32 -46.74 -74.36
C GLN A 606 3.69 -47.96 -75.02
N GLY A 607 2.38 -48.14 -74.91
CA GLY A 607 1.67 -49.28 -75.47
C GLY A 607 1.79 -49.37 -77.00
N TYR A 608 1.60 -48.24 -77.70
CA TYR A 608 1.79 -48.20 -79.15
C TYR A 608 3.26 -48.38 -79.54
N ALA A 609 4.20 -47.80 -78.79
CA ALA A 609 5.63 -47.99 -79.02
C ALA A 609 6.06 -49.46 -78.83
N ASP A 610 5.54 -50.15 -77.83
CA ASP A 610 5.81 -51.57 -77.58
C ASP A 610 5.36 -52.45 -78.74
N ILE A 611 4.17 -52.20 -79.31
CA ILE A 611 3.70 -52.95 -80.48
C ILE A 611 4.64 -52.72 -81.67
N CYS A 612 5.04 -51.46 -81.91
CA CYS A 612 5.93 -51.12 -83.02
C CYS A 612 7.36 -51.61 -82.86
N THR A 613 7.84 -51.76 -81.63
CA THR A 613 9.16 -52.38 -81.36
C THR A 613 9.12 -53.89 -81.50
N ALA A 614 8.02 -54.52 -81.09
CA ALA A 614 7.84 -55.97 -81.19
C ALA A 614 7.63 -56.43 -82.64
N GLU A 615 6.89 -55.67 -83.45
CA GLU A 615 6.70 -55.95 -84.86
C GLU A 615 6.62 -54.64 -85.67
N LYS A 616 7.73 -54.29 -86.31
CA LYS A 616 7.86 -53.03 -87.06
C LYS A 616 6.94 -52.98 -88.29
N SER A 617 6.62 -54.13 -88.87
CA SER A 617 5.77 -54.21 -90.08
C SER A 617 4.34 -53.71 -89.85
N LEU A 618 3.91 -53.62 -88.59
CA LEU A 618 2.58 -53.11 -88.19
C LEU A 618 2.51 -51.59 -88.05
N CYS A 619 3.65 -50.88 -88.09
CA CYS A 619 3.73 -49.45 -87.76
C CYS A 619 4.33 -48.55 -88.85
N GLY A 620 4.57 -49.07 -90.04
CA GLY A 620 5.10 -48.33 -91.20
C GLY A 620 4.05 -47.43 -91.85
N CYS A 621 3.49 -46.51 -91.09
CA CYS A 621 2.40 -45.62 -91.48
C CYS A 621 2.96 -44.20 -91.65
N GLU A 622 3.65 -43.94 -92.76
CA GLU A 622 3.90 -42.57 -93.23
C GLU A 622 2.71 -42.03 -94.03
#